data_AF-A0A2N3DJL0-F1
#
_entry.id   AF-A0A2N3DJL0-F1
#
_cell.length_a   1.000
_cell.length_b   1.000
_cell.length_c   1.000
_cell.angle_alpha   90.00
_cell.angle_beta   90.00
_cell.angle_gamma   90.00
#
_symmetry.space_group_name_H-M   'P 1'
#
loop_
_entity.id
_entity.type
_entity.pdbx_description
1 polymer ?
#
loop_
_entity_poly.entity_id
_entity_poly.type
_entity_poly.pdbx_seq_one_letter_code
_entity_poly.pdbx_strand_id
1 'polypeptide(L)' 'MLAVAALQLGYRVIGYAPDGDNVAADACSAFITADWDDAAALADFADRCDVVTWEFENVPL' A
#
# COMPACT_ATOMS: atom_id res chain seq x y z
N MET A 1 6.40 -5.56 -6.25
CA MET A 1 6.79 -6.97 -6.00
C MET A 1 6.10 -7.57 -4.77
N LEU A 2 5.99 -6.86 -3.64
CA LEU A 2 5.38 -7.38 -2.39
C LEU A 2 3.92 -7.84 -2.55
N ALA A 3 3.06 -7.01 -3.16
CA ALA A 3 1.64 -7.33 -3.30
C ALA A 3 1.39 -8.66 -4.06
N VAL A 4 2.12 -8.88 -5.16
CA VAL A 4 2.04 -10.11 -5.94
C VAL A 4 2.45 -11.34 -5.12
N ALA A 5 3.55 -11.25 -4.37
CA ALA A 5 3.99 -12.34 -3.50
C ALA A 5 2.98 -12.64 -2.39
N ALA A 6 2.40 -11.62 -1.77
CA ALA A 6 1.38 -11.77 -0.74
C ALA A 6 0.11 -12.44 -1.28
N LEU A 7 -0.33 -12.06 -2.50
CA LEU A 7 -1.45 -12.70 -3.17
C LEU A 7 -1.21 -14.19 -3.44
N GLN A 8 0.00 -14.57 -3.85
CA GLN A 8 0.35 -15.99 -4.08
C GLN A 8 0.28 -16.84 -2.79
N LEU A 9 0.43 -16.21 -1.62
CA LEU A 9 0.28 -16.84 -0.31
C LEU A 9 -1.15 -16.78 0.25
N GLY A 10 -2.09 -16.16 -0.48
CA GLY A 10 -3.49 -16.06 -0.08
C GLY A 10 -3.82 -14.87 0.83
N TYR A 11 -2.91 -13.91 1.00
CA TYR A 11 -3.21 -12.68 1.74
C TYR A 11 -4.00 -11.69 0.90
N ARG A 12 -4.81 -10.86 1.57
CA ARG A 12 -5.34 -9.63 1.00
C ARG A 12 -4.32 -8.52 1.19
N VAL A 13 -4.24 -7.62 0.21
CA VAL A 13 -3.29 -6.49 0.25
C VAL A 13 -4.07 -5.20 0.10
N ILE A 14 -3.81 -4.24 0.97
CA ILE A 14 -4.27 -2.86 0.84
C ILE A 14 -3.04 -2.02 0.50
N GLY A 15 -3.09 -1.27 -0.61
CA GLY A 15 -2.07 -0.28 -0.95
C GLY A 15 -2.43 1.10 -0.42
N TYR A 16 -1.42 1.92 -0.16
CA TYR A 16 -1.57 3.32 0.23
C TYR A 16 -0.51 4.14 -0.49
N ALA A 17 -0.93 5.18 -1.23
CA ALA A 17 -0.03 6.20 -1.78
C ALA A 17 -0.80 7.44 -2.25
N PRO A 18 -0.15 8.60 -2.43
CA PRO A 18 -0.73 9.76 -3.09
C PRO A 18 -1.14 9.48 -4.53
N ASP A 19 -1.91 10.40 -5.10
CA ASP A 19 -2.33 10.30 -6.50
C ASP A 19 -1.12 10.29 -7.44
N GLY A 20 -1.15 9.40 -8.44
CA GLY A 20 -0.06 9.19 -9.38
C GLY A 20 1.18 8.46 -8.85
N ASP A 21 1.31 8.25 -7.53
CA ASP A 21 2.47 7.58 -6.91
C ASP A 21 2.18 6.09 -6.61
N ASN A 22 1.69 5.36 -7.61
CA ASN A 22 1.39 3.94 -7.44
C ASN A 22 1.65 3.12 -8.71
N VAL A 23 2.22 1.93 -8.52
CA VAL A 23 2.43 0.91 -9.58
C VAL A 23 1.85 -0.46 -9.20
N ALA A 24 1.28 -0.57 -7.99
CA ALA A 24 0.85 -1.85 -7.42
C ALA A 24 -0.68 -1.98 -7.26
N ALA A 25 -1.45 -0.93 -7.58
CA ALA A 25 -2.90 -0.89 -7.31
C ALA A 25 -3.66 -2.07 -7.94
N ASP A 26 -3.32 -2.46 -9.17
CA ASP A 26 -3.94 -3.59 -9.87
C ASP A 26 -3.69 -4.96 -9.21
N ALA A 27 -2.65 -5.06 -8.38
CA ALA A 27 -2.34 -6.26 -7.60
C ALA A 27 -2.86 -6.18 -6.15
N CYS A 28 -3.51 -5.09 -5.75
CA CYS A 28 -4.06 -4.92 -4.42
C CYS A 28 -5.55 -5.26 -4.38
N SER A 29 -6.03 -5.80 -3.25
CA SER A 29 -7.46 -6.04 -3.02
C SER A 29 -8.23 -4.74 -2.74
N ALA A 30 -7.53 -3.69 -2.30
CA ALA A 30 -8.02 -2.33 -2.15
C ALA A 30 -6.83 -1.36 -2.22
N PHE A 31 -7.10 -0.09 -2.52
CA PHE A 31 -6.10 0.97 -2.53
C PHE A 31 -6.67 2.22 -1.88
N ILE A 32 -5.88 2.90 -1.06
CA ILE A 32 -6.22 4.18 -0.44
C ILE A 32 -5.32 5.24 -1.08
N THR A 33 -5.95 6.27 -1.64
CA THR A 33 -5.24 7.41 -2.22
C THR A 33 -5.31 8.60 -1.28
N ALA A 34 -4.18 8.94 -0.65
CA ALA A 34 -4.06 10.04 0.30
C ALA A 34 -2.59 10.46 0.46
N ASP A 35 -2.36 11.68 0.94
CA ASP A 35 -1.01 12.21 1.16
C ASP A 35 -0.26 11.43 2.25
N TRP A 36 1.07 11.38 2.15
CA TRP A 36 1.90 10.62 3.10
C TRP A 36 1.84 11.14 4.55
N ASP A 37 1.42 12.38 4.75
CA ASP A 37 1.28 13.04 6.05
C ASP A 37 -0.18 13.13 6.54
N ASP A 38 -1.15 12.56 5.81
CA ASP A 38 -2.53 12.44 6.26
C ASP A 38 -2.65 11.39 7.37
N ALA A 39 -2.49 11.84 8.61
CA ALA A 39 -2.56 10.98 9.79
C ALA A 39 -3.90 10.25 9.96
N ALA A 40 -5.01 10.83 9.47
CA ALA A 40 -6.33 10.21 9.58
C ALA A 40 -6.49 9.08 8.56
N ALA A 41 -6.04 9.29 7.32
CA ALA A 41 -6.04 8.25 6.30
C ALA A 41 -5.07 7.10 6.65
N LEU A 42 -3.90 7.42 7.21
CA LEU A 42 -2.97 6.41 7.73
C LEU A 42 -3.56 5.59 8.87
N ALA A 43 -4.35 6.22 9.75
CA ALA A 43 -5.04 5.50 10.83
C ALA A 43 -6.10 4.53 10.27
N ASP A 44 -6.95 4.95 9.32
CA ASP A 44 -7.91 4.04 8.65
C ASP A 44 -7.19 2.90 7.93
N PHE A 45 -6.09 3.19 7.23
CA PHE A 45 -5.27 2.19 6.58
C PHE A 45 -4.74 1.15 7.57
N ALA A 46 -4.18 1.59 8.69
CA ALA A 46 -3.62 0.73 9.72
C ALA A 46 -4.70 -0.14 10.39
N ASP A 47 -5.87 0.43 10.72
CA ASP A 47 -6.99 -0.28 11.34
C ASP A 47 -7.55 -1.41 10.45
N ARG A 48 -7.29 -1.35 9.14
CA ARG A 48 -7.72 -2.35 8.16
C ARG A 48 -6.66 -3.42 7.85
N CYS A 49 -5.49 -3.34 8.47
CA CYS A 49 -4.36 -4.23 8.23
C CYS A 49 -4.00 -5.01 9.49
N ASP A 50 -3.87 -6.34 9.39
CA ASP A 50 -3.32 -7.16 10.48
C ASP A 50 -1.81 -6.91 10.69
N VAL A 51 -1.11 -6.51 9.62
CA VAL A 51 0.31 -6.13 9.63
C VAL A 51 0.56 -5.07 8.56
N VAL A 52 1.42 -4.11 8.87
CA VAL A 52 1.82 -3.04 7.94
C VAL A 52 3.32 -3.16 7.66
N THR A 53 3.68 -2.98 6.40
CA THR A 53 5.06 -2.78 5.94
C THR A 53 5.07 -1.61 4.96
N TRP A 54 6.22 -1.00 4.76
CA TRP A 54 6.42 -0.03 3.69
C TRP A 54 7.36 -0.60 2.63
N GLU A 55 7.32 0.02 1.47
CA GLU A 55 8.29 -0.16 0.41
C GLU A 55 8.70 1.24 -0.08
N PHE A 56 9.96 1.38 -0.48
CA PHE A 56 10.49 2.63 -0.99
C PHE A 56 11.57 2.29 -2.01
N GLU A 57 11.44 2.84 -3.21
CA GLU A 57 12.42 2.63 -4.26
C GLU A 57 13.61 3.57 -4.01
N ASN A 58 14.68 3.05 -3.41
CA ASN A 58 15.93 3.78 -3.18
C ASN A 58 16.74 4.04 -4.48
N VAL A 59 16.09 4.20 -5.62
CA VAL A 59 16.75 4.44 -6.91
C VAL A 59 16.75 5.95 -7.19
N PRO A 60 17.93 6.59 -7.31
CA PRO A 60 18.00 7.98 -7.74
C PRO A 60 17.46 8.12 -9.16
N LEU A 61 16.60 9.12 -9.38
CA LEU A 61 16.19 9.57 -10.72
C LEU A 61 17.34 10.31 -11.43
#